data_AF-A0A2H1KGS4-F1
#
_entry.id   AF-A0A2H1KGS4-F1
#
_cell.length_a   1.000
_cell.length_b   1.000
_cell.length_c   1.000
_cell.angle_alpha   90.00
_cell.angle_beta   90.00
_cell.angle_gamma   90.00
#
_symmetry.space_group_name_H-M   'P 1'
#
loop_
_entity.id
_entity.type
_entity.pdbx_description
1 polymer ?
#
loop_
_entity_poly.entity_id
_entity_poly.type
_entity_poly.pdbx_seq_one_letter_code
_entity_poly.pdbx_strand_id
1 'polypeptide(L)'
;MAIPTVFPVKYKCGHTEKRDLSRVAPSKRKSLAESDFFATKAGKNDDGLVCKKCFNAERENDTEAFLKQLMLDTEAFEAEHGLPELTGTDKQISSGLVESARKDRFTVLDTIANDEEYADQFPTVLEAAQTLTWGGWWTNNLGFKTRKDNEYGPEEFVELIIDGAEEEAKRAPSARAEPENPHDWNPNEAQ
;
A
#
# COMPACT_ATOMS: atom_id res chain seq x y z
N MET A 1 -39.52 6.78 27.85
CA MET A 1 -38.21 7.42 27.68
C MET A 1 -37.21 6.38 27.20
N ALA A 2 -36.48 6.65 26.12
CA ALA A 2 -35.44 5.74 25.62
C ALA A 2 -34.22 5.79 26.57
N ILE A 3 -33.71 4.64 26.98
CA ILE A 3 -32.52 4.57 27.85
C ILE A 3 -31.31 4.94 27.00
N PRO A 4 -30.47 5.91 27.42
CA PRO A 4 -29.26 6.27 26.70
C PRO A 4 -28.40 5.04 26.39
N THR A 5 -27.85 5.00 25.18
CA THR A 5 -26.93 3.95 24.73
C THR A 5 -25.51 4.49 24.56
N VAL A 6 -25.36 5.77 24.24
CA VAL A 6 -24.07 6.42 24.01
C VAL A 6 -23.61 7.13 25.28
N PHE A 7 -22.42 6.77 25.77
CA PHE A 7 -21.81 7.34 26.97
C PHE A 7 -20.39 7.81 26.68
N PRO A 8 -19.91 8.88 27.34
CA PRO A 8 -18.49 9.21 27.36
C PRO A 8 -17.74 8.13 28.16
N VAL A 9 -16.69 7.56 27.58
CA VAL A 9 -15.84 6.56 28.25
C VAL A 9 -14.38 6.99 28.15
N LYS A 10 -13.60 6.74 29.20
CA LYS A 10 -12.15 7.02 29.24
C LYS A 10 -11.36 5.83 28.71
N TYR A 11 -10.47 6.09 27.77
CA TYR A 11 -9.61 5.10 27.12
C TYR A 11 -8.21 5.07 27.75
N LYS A 12 -7.42 4.04 27.40
CA LYS A 12 -6.05 3.82 27.91
C LYS A 12 -5.15 5.03 27.67
N CYS A 13 -5.30 5.67 26.51
CA CYS A 13 -4.56 6.87 26.10
C CYS A 13 -4.98 8.15 26.85
N GLY A 14 -5.87 8.07 27.85
CA GLY A 14 -6.33 9.22 28.63
C GLY A 14 -7.45 10.04 27.99
N HIS A 15 -7.78 9.79 26.73
CA HIS A 15 -8.86 10.48 26.02
C HIS A 15 -10.24 9.95 26.42
N THR A 16 -11.22 10.85 26.41
CA THR A 16 -12.64 10.51 26.58
C THR A 16 -13.35 10.62 25.24
N GLU A 17 -13.97 9.54 24.78
CA GLU A 17 -14.77 9.53 23.56
C GLU A 17 -16.16 8.94 23.83
N LYS A 18 -17.14 9.37 23.03
CA LYS A 18 -18.50 8.81 23.09
C LYS A 18 -18.48 7.41 22.48
N ARG A 19 -18.85 6.39 23.26
CA ARG A 19 -18.98 5.01 22.82
C ARG A 19 -20.42 4.54 22.91
N ASP A 20 -20.86 3.82 21.89
CA ASP A 20 -22.15 3.13 21.93
C ASP A 20 -22.03 1.86 22.79
N LEU A 21 -22.82 1.82 23.86
CA LEU A 21 -22.97 0.71 24.80
C LEU A 21 -24.35 0.04 24.64
N SER A 22 -25.00 0.17 23.48
CA SER A 22 -26.26 -0.52 23.14
C SER A 22 -26.22 -2.03 23.42
N ARG A 23 -25.05 -2.66 23.17
CA ARG A 23 -24.77 -4.09 23.43
C ARG A 23 -24.63 -4.45 24.91
N VAL A 24 -24.51 -3.47 25.80
CA VAL A 24 -24.42 -3.65 27.25
C VAL A 24 -25.82 -3.51 27.85
N ALA A 25 -26.14 -4.35 28.85
CA ALA A 25 -27.43 -4.31 29.53
C ALA A 25 -27.74 -2.89 30.05
N PRO A 26 -28.96 -2.35 29.87
CA PRO A 26 -29.29 -0.96 30.17
C PRO A 26 -28.91 -0.51 31.58
N SER A 27 -29.07 -1.38 32.59
CA SER A 27 -28.72 -1.13 33.99
C SER A 27 -27.21 -0.99 34.25
N LYS A 28 -26.36 -1.53 33.35
CA LYS A 28 -24.90 -1.56 33.52
C LYS A 28 -24.16 -0.52 32.69
N ARG A 29 -24.81 0.13 31.72
CA ARG A 29 -24.15 1.06 30.77
C ARG A 29 -23.45 2.22 31.47
N LYS A 30 -24.15 2.88 32.41
CA LYS A 30 -23.59 4.02 33.16
C LYS A 30 -22.41 3.59 34.02
N SER A 31 -22.55 2.52 34.79
CA SER A 31 -21.48 1.98 35.64
C SER A 31 -20.25 1.54 34.83
N LEU A 32 -20.45 0.92 33.65
CA LEU A 32 -19.34 0.56 32.77
C LEU A 32 -18.66 1.79 32.18
N ALA A 33 -19.42 2.82 31.78
CA ALA A 33 -18.89 4.05 31.21
C ALA A 33 -18.06 4.87 32.22
N GLU A 34 -18.48 4.89 33.48
CA GLU A 34 -17.79 5.57 34.59
C GLU A 34 -16.62 4.74 35.13
N SER A 35 -16.51 3.46 34.78
CA SER A 35 -15.42 2.59 35.20
C SER A 35 -14.16 2.76 34.34
N ASP A 36 -13.01 2.39 34.91
CA ASP A 36 -11.74 2.35 34.19
C ASP A 36 -11.58 1.12 33.27
N PHE A 37 -12.65 0.33 33.05
CA PHE A 37 -12.58 -0.91 32.25
C PHE A 37 -11.97 -0.69 30.86
N PHE A 38 -12.38 0.37 30.16
CA PHE A 38 -11.83 0.70 28.84
C PHE A 38 -10.40 1.25 28.91
N ALA A 39 -9.99 1.82 30.04
CA ALA A 39 -8.65 2.33 30.25
C ALA A 39 -7.66 1.24 30.65
N THR A 40 -8.11 0.16 31.30
CA THR A 40 -7.19 -0.79 31.95
C THR A 40 -7.42 -2.26 31.61
N LYS A 41 -8.55 -2.67 31.03
CA LYS A 41 -8.91 -4.10 30.88
C LYS A 41 -9.52 -4.49 29.53
N ALA A 42 -10.05 -3.55 28.75
CA ALA A 42 -10.76 -3.86 27.51
C ALA A 42 -9.88 -4.30 26.32
N GLY A 43 -8.55 -4.36 26.48
CA GLY A 43 -7.59 -4.74 25.45
C GLY A 43 -7.40 -6.26 25.34
N LYS A 44 -6.84 -6.74 24.23
CA LYS A 44 -6.55 -8.18 24.00
C LYS A 44 -5.59 -8.76 25.05
N ASN A 45 -4.75 -7.91 25.64
CA ASN A 45 -3.76 -8.25 26.65
C ASN A 45 -4.13 -7.70 28.04
N ASP A 46 -5.43 -7.44 28.29
CA ASP A 46 -5.92 -6.83 29.53
C ASP A 46 -5.23 -5.51 29.91
N ASP A 47 -4.87 -4.71 28.91
CA ASP A 47 -4.09 -3.47 29.07
C ASP A 47 -4.88 -2.21 28.74
N GLY A 48 -6.19 -2.34 28.48
CA GLY A 48 -7.08 -1.27 28.06
C GLY A 48 -7.16 -1.09 26.54
N LEU A 49 -8.16 -0.34 26.08
CA LEU A 49 -8.36 -0.02 24.67
C LEU A 49 -7.80 1.37 24.37
N VAL A 50 -7.13 1.50 23.22
CA VAL A 50 -6.74 2.80 22.67
C VAL A 50 -7.97 3.44 22.01
N CYS A 51 -8.12 4.77 22.11
CA CYS A 51 -9.25 5.46 21.48
C CYS A 51 -9.11 5.46 19.95
N LYS A 52 -10.21 5.71 19.22
CA LYS A 52 -10.20 5.61 17.75
C LYS A 52 -9.19 6.58 17.12
N LYS A 53 -9.08 7.80 17.67
CA LYS A 53 -8.13 8.81 17.18
C LYS A 53 -6.68 8.37 17.35
N CYS A 54 -6.31 7.87 18.52
CA CYS A 54 -4.94 7.41 18.77
C CYS A 54 -4.61 6.16 17.96
N PHE A 55 -5.55 5.22 17.83
CA PHE A 55 -5.38 4.04 16.97
C PHE A 55 -5.13 4.44 15.50
N ASN A 56 -5.90 5.40 14.97
CA ASN A 56 -5.71 5.89 13.62
C ASN A 56 -4.37 6.62 13.46
N ALA A 57 -3.99 7.47 14.41
CA ALA A 57 -2.73 8.22 14.36
C ALA A 57 -1.50 7.29 14.45
N GLU A 58 -1.56 6.26 15.29
CA GLU A 58 -0.52 5.22 15.38
C GLU A 58 -0.39 4.48 14.04
N ARG A 59 -1.53 4.06 13.46
CA ARG A 59 -1.56 3.41 12.15
C ARG A 59 -1.02 4.30 11.03
N GLU A 60 -1.34 5.60 11.03
CA GLU A 60 -0.81 6.56 10.05
C GLU A 60 0.71 6.70 10.17
N ASN A 61 1.23 6.86 11.40
CA ASN A 61 2.67 6.92 11.64
C ASN A 61 3.39 5.64 11.23
N ASP A 62 2.84 4.46 11.56
CA ASP A 62 3.40 3.17 11.17
C ASP A 62 3.40 3.02 9.64
N THR A 63 2.36 3.50 8.97
CA THR A 63 2.27 3.49 7.50
C THR A 63 3.31 4.42 6.88
N GLU A 64 3.48 5.64 7.42
CA GLU A 64 4.49 6.59 6.93
C GLU A 64 5.91 6.05 7.12
N ALA A 65 6.21 5.48 8.29
CA ALA A 65 7.49 4.87 8.57
C ALA A 65 7.78 3.69 7.62
N PHE A 66 6.77 2.82 7.42
CA PHE A 66 6.86 1.72 6.47
C PHE A 66 7.13 2.19 5.03
N LEU A 67 6.35 3.16 4.54
CA LEU A 67 6.52 3.69 3.19
C LEU A 67 7.87 4.37 2.99
N LYS A 68 8.39 5.04 4.03
CA LYS A 68 9.71 5.64 3.99
C LYS A 68 10.82 4.60 3.93
N GLN A 69 10.71 3.53 4.72
CA GLN A 69 11.66 2.42 4.66
C GLN A 69 11.61 1.75 3.29
N LEU A 70 10.41 1.45 2.78
CA LEU A 70 10.21 0.87 1.45
C LEU A 70 10.88 1.70 0.34
N MET A 71 10.81 3.03 0.43
CA MET A 71 11.48 3.90 -0.54
C MET A 71 13.01 3.85 -0.43
N LEU A 72 13.56 3.78 0.78
CA LEU A 72 15.00 3.60 0.98
C LEU A 72 15.48 2.26 0.40
N ASP A 73 14.72 1.20 0.63
CA ASP A 73 15.03 -0.14 0.10
C ASP A 73 14.91 -0.14 -1.44
N THR A 74 13.89 0.53 -1.99
CA THR A 74 13.71 0.72 -3.43
C THR A 74 14.91 1.45 -4.05
N GLU A 75 15.34 2.56 -3.44
CA GLU A 75 16.49 3.34 -3.93
C GLU A 75 17.81 2.55 -3.85
N ALA A 76 18.01 1.81 -2.76
CA ALA A 76 19.19 0.96 -2.59
C ALA A 76 19.22 -0.16 -3.64
N PHE A 77 18.09 -0.83 -3.85
CA PHE A 77 17.95 -1.90 -4.84
C PHE A 77 18.16 -1.39 -6.27
N GLU A 78 17.58 -0.24 -6.61
CA GLU A 78 17.78 0.38 -7.93
C GLU A 78 19.25 0.74 -8.19
N ALA A 79 19.95 1.25 -7.18
CA ALA A 79 21.37 1.55 -7.28
C ALA A 79 22.24 0.29 -7.38
N GLU A 80 21.94 -0.75 -6.59
CA GLU A 80 22.66 -2.03 -6.60
C GLU A 80 22.54 -2.74 -7.95
N HIS A 81 21.35 -2.73 -8.53
CA HIS A 81 21.04 -3.46 -9.76
C HIS A 81 21.08 -2.59 -11.03
N GLY A 82 21.51 -1.32 -10.92
CA GLY A 82 21.66 -0.41 -12.06
C GLY A 82 20.34 -0.12 -12.79
N LEU A 83 19.22 -0.08 -12.07
CA LEU A 83 17.91 0.19 -12.66
C LEU A 83 17.78 1.68 -13.02
N PRO A 84 17.44 2.02 -14.27
CA PRO A 84 17.23 3.41 -14.66
C PRO A 84 15.96 3.99 -14.02
N GLU A 85 15.92 5.33 -14.00
CA GLU A 85 14.73 6.07 -13.60
C GLU A 85 13.55 5.74 -14.51
N LEU A 86 12.37 5.59 -13.90
CA LEU A 86 11.13 5.39 -14.64
C LEU A 86 10.65 6.72 -15.24
N THR A 87 10.22 6.63 -16.48
CA THR A 87 9.66 7.72 -17.28
C THR A 87 8.14 7.77 -17.15
N GLY A 88 7.58 8.96 -17.33
CA GLY A 88 6.16 9.25 -17.21
C GLY A 88 5.83 10.55 -17.93
N THR A 89 4.57 10.77 -18.26
CA THR A 89 4.10 12.13 -18.59
C THR A 89 4.25 13.03 -17.38
N ASP A 90 4.33 14.35 -17.59
CA ASP A 90 4.38 15.34 -16.49
C ASP A 90 3.25 15.14 -15.48
N LYS A 91 2.05 14.77 -15.96
CA LYS A 91 0.90 14.47 -15.11
C LYS A 91 1.16 13.26 -14.21
N GLN A 92 1.70 12.17 -14.76
CA GLN A 92 2.03 10.95 -14.00
C GLN A 92 3.17 11.17 -13.00
N ILE A 93 4.15 12.00 -13.35
CA ILE A 93 5.21 12.40 -12.42
C ILE A 93 4.60 13.21 -11.27
N SER A 94 3.81 14.24 -11.58
CA SER A 94 3.20 15.10 -10.56
C SER A 94 2.18 14.40 -9.66
N SER A 95 1.53 13.33 -10.14
CA SER A 95 0.55 12.56 -9.37
C SER A 95 1.20 11.51 -8.46
N GLY A 96 2.52 11.34 -8.49
CA GLY A 96 3.23 10.28 -7.76
C GLY A 96 3.08 8.89 -8.36
N LEU A 97 2.57 8.77 -9.60
CA LEU A 97 2.41 7.46 -10.26
C LEU A 97 3.78 6.82 -10.52
N VAL A 98 4.76 7.62 -10.95
CA VAL A 98 6.13 7.13 -11.18
C VAL A 98 6.76 6.63 -9.87
N GLU A 99 6.49 7.28 -8.74
CA GLU A 99 6.97 6.82 -7.43
C GLU A 99 6.29 5.50 -7.02
N SER A 100 4.98 5.36 -7.26
CA SER A 100 4.28 4.08 -7.06
C SER A 100 4.88 2.97 -7.93
N ALA A 101 5.12 3.26 -9.20
CA ALA A 101 5.71 2.33 -10.15
C ALA A 101 7.10 1.83 -9.70
N ARG A 102 7.93 2.70 -9.08
CA ARG A 102 9.22 2.31 -8.51
C ARG A 102 9.05 1.29 -7.37
N LYS A 103 8.11 1.52 -6.46
CA LYS A 103 7.78 0.60 -5.36
C LYS A 103 7.24 -0.73 -5.88
N ASP A 104 6.37 -0.68 -6.88
CA ASP A 104 5.79 -1.87 -7.52
C ASP A 104 6.89 -2.70 -8.20
N ARG A 105 7.78 -2.04 -8.98
CA ARG A 105 8.97 -2.64 -9.61
C ARG A 105 9.88 -3.29 -8.56
N PHE A 106 10.21 -2.58 -7.49
CA PHE A 106 11.04 -3.13 -6.41
C PHE A 106 10.41 -4.38 -5.80
N THR A 107 9.13 -4.32 -5.41
CA THR A 107 8.50 -5.45 -4.72
C THR A 107 8.45 -6.69 -5.59
N VAL A 108 8.17 -6.54 -6.89
CA VAL A 108 8.15 -7.68 -7.82
C VAL A 108 9.55 -8.26 -8.03
N LEU A 109 10.54 -7.41 -8.29
CA LEU A 109 11.91 -7.88 -8.53
C LEU A 109 12.52 -8.52 -7.29
N ASP A 110 12.27 -7.96 -6.10
CA ASP A 110 12.67 -8.55 -4.83
C ASP A 110 11.98 -9.90 -4.60
N THR A 111 10.70 -10.04 -4.99
CA THR A 111 9.98 -11.32 -4.89
C THR A 111 10.63 -12.40 -5.76
N ILE A 112 10.98 -12.08 -7.00
CA ILE A 112 11.67 -13.03 -7.90
C ILE A 112 13.08 -13.36 -7.39
N ALA A 113 13.82 -12.37 -6.91
CA ALA A 113 15.19 -12.55 -6.42
C ALA A 113 15.27 -13.48 -5.20
N ASN A 114 14.25 -13.46 -4.34
CA ASN A 114 14.20 -14.26 -3.12
C ASN A 114 13.44 -15.60 -3.31
N ASP A 115 12.92 -15.88 -4.50
CA ASP A 115 12.25 -17.15 -4.79
C ASP A 115 13.25 -18.19 -5.29
N GLU A 116 13.38 -19.31 -4.58
CA GLU A 116 14.34 -20.37 -4.91
C GLU A 116 14.11 -21.01 -6.29
N GLU A 117 12.87 -21.02 -6.79
CA GLU A 117 12.51 -21.61 -8.08
C GLU A 117 12.81 -20.69 -9.27
N TYR A 118 12.85 -19.37 -9.05
CA TYR A 118 13.02 -18.37 -10.11
C TYR A 118 14.28 -17.49 -9.96
N ALA A 119 15.06 -17.66 -8.90
CA ALA A 119 16.28 -16.89 -8.66
C ALA A 119 17.33 -17.02 -9.79
N ASP A 120 17.34 -18.14 -10.52
CA ASP A 120 18.21 -18.35 -11.68
C ASP A 120 17.76 -17.55 -12.92
N GLN A 121 16.48 -17.20 -13.01
CA GLN A 121 15.92 -16.32 -14.05
C GLN A 121 16.07 -14.84 -13.73
N PHE A 122 16.34 -14.51 -12.46
CA PHE A 122 16.44 -13.13 -11.99
C PHE A 122 17.41 -12.25 -12.83
N PRO A 123 18.59 -12.71 -13.28
CA PRO A 123 19.45 -11.90 -14.15
C PRO A 123 18.79 -11.50 -15.47
N THR A 124 18.07 -12.42 -16.11
CA THR A 124 17.34 -12.15 -17.37
C THR A 124 16.19 -11.17 -17.13
N VAL A 125 15.45 -11.35 -16.04
CA VAL A 125 14.37 -10.42 -15.63
C VAL A 125 14.94 -9.04 -15.36
N LEU A 126 16.11 -8.95 -14.74
CA LEU A 126 16.75 -7.69 -14.43
C LEU A 126 17.14 -6.93 -15.70
N GLU A 127 17.70 -7.61 -16.70
CA GLU A 127 18.00 -7.01 -18.01
C GLU A 127 16.72 -6.48 -18.68
N ALA A 128 15.63 -7.25 -18.66
CA ALA A 128 14.33 -6.81 -19.16
C ALA A 128 13.83 -5.56 -18.40
N ALA A 129 13.87 -5.59 -17.07
CA ALA A 129 13.45 -4.49 -16.21
C ALA A 129 14.28 -3.19 -16.41
N GLN A 130 15.56 -3.32 -16.77
CA GLN A 130 16.40 -2.17 -17.12
C GLN A 130 15.94 -1.48 -18.41
N THR A 131 15.38 -2.23 -19.37
CA THR A 131 14.85 -1.65 -20.61
C THR A 131 13.41 -1.14 -20.47
N LEU A 132 12.67 -1.67 -19.50
CA LEU A 132 11.26 -1.35 -19.26
C LEU A 132 11.10 -0.08 -18.40
N THR A 133 11.40 1.06 -19.01
CA THR A 133 11.46 2.35 -18.30
C THR A 133 10.11 3.06 -18.15
N TRP A 134 9.01 2.56 -18.72
CA TRP A 134 7.73 3.26 -18.66
C TRP A 134 6.99 2.98 -17.34
N GLY A 135 6.86 3.99 -16.46
CA GLY A 135 6.22 3.84 -15.15
C GLY A 135 4.72 3.46 -15.22
N GLY A 136 4.04 3.88 -16.30
CA GLY A 136 2.65 3.50 -16.53
C GLY A 136 2.47 1.98 -16.69
N TRP A 137 3.42 1.30 -17.33
CA TRP A 137 3.35 -0.15 -17.53
C TRP A 137 3.39 -0.91 -16.20
N TRP A 138 4.34 -0.57 -15.32
CA TRP A 138 4.49 -1.20 -14.01
C TRP A 138 3.23 -1.06 -13.17
N THR A 139 2.66 0.14 -13.11
CA THR A 139 1.47 0.41 -12.29
C THR A 139 0.23 -0.32 -12.84
N ASN A 140 0.09 -0.38 -14.17
CA ASN A 140 -1.08 -0.97 -14.82
C ASN A 140 -1.08 -2.50 -14.78
N ASN A 141 0.09 -3.13 -14.93
CA ASN A 141 0.21 -4.60 -15.01
C ASN A 141 0.57 -5.24 -13.67
N LEU A 142 1.43 -4.58 -12.89
CA LEU A 142 2.05 -5.15 -11.68
C LEU A 142 1.81 -4.32 -10.42
N GLY A 143 0.98 -3.27 -10.51
CA GLY A 143 0.61 -2.45 -9.36
C GLY A 143 -0.12 -3.27 -8.29
N PHE A 144 0.02 -2.88 -7.02
CA PHE A 144 -0.64 -3.57 -5.89
C PHE A 144 -2.16 -3.73 -6.04
N LYS A 145 -2.84 -2.82 -6.77
CA LYS A 145 -4.28 -2.92 -7.04
C LYS A 145 -4.62 -3.90 -8.19
N THR A 146 -3.64 -4.21 -9.03
CA THR A 146 -3.77 -5.08 -10.20
C THR A 146 -3.40 -6.52 -9.84
N ARG A 147 -2.24 -6.73 -9.20
CA ARG A 147 -1.82 -8.06 -8.73
C ARG A 147 -2.70 -8.49 -7.56
N LYS A 148 -3.49 -9.54 -7.74
CA LYS A 148 -4.18 -10.18 -6.60
C LYS A 148 -3.26 -11.28 -6.06
N ASP A 149 -3.12 -11.35 -4.74
CA ASP A 149 -2.19 -12.26 -4.04
C ASP A 149 -2.31 -13.76 -4.41
N ASN A 150 -3.41 -14.19 -5.05
CA ASN A 150 -3.64 -15.58 -5.47
C ASN A 150 -3.70 -15.76 -7.00
N GLU A 151 -3.47 -14.70 -7.78
CA GLU A 151 -3.55 -14.71 -9.25
C GLU A 151 -2.19 -14.43 -9.92
N TYR A 152 -1.22 -13.88 -9.19
CA TYR A 152 0.10 -13.54 -9.70
C TYR A 152 1.16 -14.05 -8.73
N GLY A 153 2.05 -14.90 -9.23
CA GLY A 153 3.25 -15.37 -8.55
C GLY A 153 4.53 -14.98 -9.32
N PRO A 154 5.69 -15.48 -8.87
CA PRO A 154 6.97 -15.24 -9.53
C PRO A 154 6.98 -15.63 -11.02
N GLU A 155 6.27 -16.70 -11.39
CA GLU A 155 6.10 -17.15 -12.78
C GLU A 155 5.49 -16.04 -13.65
N GLU A 156 4.31 -15.54 -13.27
CA GLU A 156 3.62 -14.50 -14.03
C GLU A 156 4.42 -13.20 -14.05
N PHE A 157 5.15 -12.89 -12.98
CA PHE A 157 6.01 -11.71 -12.96
C PHE A 157 7.15 -11.81 -13.97
N VAL A 158 7.83 -12.96 -14.03
CA VAL A 158 8.89 -13.22 -14.99
C VAL A 158 8.35 -13.08 -16.42
N GLU A 159 7.25 -13.75 -16.73
CA GLU A 159 6.63 -13.70 -18.06
C GLU A 159 6.25 -12.28 -18.46
N LEU A 160 5.55 -11.55 -17.58
CA LEU A 160 5.08 -10.20 -17.87
C LEU A 160 6.23 -9.20 -18.03
N ILE A 161 7.28 -9.28 -17.21
CA ILE A 161 8.40 -8.35 -17.31
C ILE A 161 9.16 -8.55 -18.64
N ILE A 162 9.37 -9.81 -19.04
CA ILE A 162 10.03 -10.13 -20.31
C ILE A 162 9.17 -9.66 -21.49
N ASP A 163 7.89 -10.02 -21.52
CA ASP A 163 6.96 -9.57 -22.58
C ASP A 163 6.85 -8.04 -22.64
N GLY A 164 6.71 -7.40 -21.47
CA GLY A 164 6.63 -5.94 -21.36
C GLY A 164 7.87 -5.23 -21.90
N ALA A 165 9.06 -5.76 -21.64
CA ALA A 165 10.31 -5.25 -22.18
C ALA A 165 10.38 -5.39 -23.71
N GLU A 166 9.94 -6.53 -24.25
CA GLU A 166 9.88 -6.75 -25.70
C GLU A 166 8.90 -5.79 -26.39
N GLU A 167 7.73 -5.57 -25.80
CA GLU A 167 6.73 -4.63 -26.34
C GLU A 167 7.20 -3.17 -26.22
N GLU A 168 7.85 -2.79 -25.12
CA GLU A 168 8.44 -1.45 -24.97
C GLU A 168 9.55 -1.21 -26.01
N ALA A 169 10.35 -2.23 -26.35
CA ALA A 169 11.38 -2.12 -27.39
C ALA A 169 10.78 -1.91 -28.79
N LYS A 170 9.55 -2.41 -29.05
CA LYS A 170 8.82 -2.20 -30.31
C LYS A 170 8.12 -0.84 -30.36
N ARG A 171 7.97 -0.15 -29.23
CA ARG A 171 7.24 1.12 -29.12
C ARG A 171 8.05 2.27 -29.74
N ALA A 172 7.44 2.98 -30.70
CA ALA A 172 8.06 4.16 -31.30
C ALA A 172 8.22 5.30 -30.28
N PRO A 173 9.32 6.10 -30.32
CA PRO A 173 9.53 7.22 -29.40
C PRO A 173 8.38 8.26 -29.40
N SER A 174 7.67 8.43 -30.52
CA SER A 174 6.51 9.30 -30.64
C SER A 174 5.29 8.81 -29.85
N ALA A 175 5.16 7.49 -29.63
CA ALA A 175 4.11 6.89 -28.82
C ALA A 175 4.37 7.01 -27.31
N ARG A 176 5.51 7.57 -26.89
CA ARG A 176 5.78 7.97 -25.49
C ARG A 176 5.23 9.36 -25.16
N ALA A 177 5.00 10.19 -26.18
CA ALA A 177 4.53 11.57 -26.06
C ALA A 177 3.04 11.75 -26.41
N GLU A 178 2.43 10.75 -27.05
CA GLU A 178 0.98 10.75 -27.27
C GLU A 178 0.28 10.22 -26.01
N PRO A 179 -0.66 10.98 -25.43
CA PRO A 179 -1.43 10.52 -24.30
C PRO A 179 -2.25 9.31 -24.76
N GLU A 180 -1.78 8.10 -24.45
CA GLU A 180 -2.68 6.97 -24.23
C GLU A 180 -3.56 7.37 -23.05
N ASN A 181 -4.64 8.02 -23.44
CA ASN A 181 -5.80 8.45 -22.70
C ASN A 181 -5.66 8.42 -21.16
N PRO A 182 -5.29 9.54 -20.52
CA PRO A 182 -5.31 9.68 -19.06
C PRO A 182 -6.71 9.54 -18.41
N HIS A 183 -7.73 9.11 -19.16
CA HIS A 183 -9.06 8.74 -18.68
C HIS A 183 -9.20 7.27 -18.24
N ASP A 184 -8.24 6.38 -18.55
CA ASP A 184 -8.28 5.01 -18.01
C ASP A 184 -7.64 4.91 -16.61
N TRP A 185 -7.02 5.99 -16.12
CA TRP A 185 -6.64 6.12 -14.72
C TRP A 185 -7.77 6.78 -13.93
N ASN A 186 -8.54 5.95 -13.23
CA ASN A 186 -9.64 6.38 -12.36
C ASN A 186 -9.25 6.20 -10.87
N PRO A 187 -8.93 7.27 -10.12
CA PRO A 187 -8.64 7.17 -8.68
C PRO A 187 -9.90 6.99 -7.81
N ASN A 188 -11.01 6.54 -8.41
CA ASN A 188 -12.44 6.82 -8.13
C ASN A 188 -12.80 8.27 -8.48
N GLU A 189 -13.49 8.48 -9.61
CA GLU A 189 -13.74 9.78 -10.26
C GLU A 189 -14.20 10.82 -9.23
N ALA A 190 -13.44 11.91 -9.15
CA ALA A 190 -13.44 12.86 -8.06
C ALA A 190 -14.84 13.42 -7.71
N GLN A 191 -15.41 12.94 -6.60
CA GLN A 191 -16.26 13.67 -5.64
C GLN A 191 -16.01 13.20 -4.21
#